data_AF-A0A938MTT2-F1
#
_entry.id   AF-A0A938MTT2-F1
#
_cell.length_a   1.000
_cell.length_b   1.000
_cell.length_c   1.000
_cell.angle_alpha   90.00
_cell.angle_beta   90.00
_cell.angle_gamma   90.00
#
_symmetry.space_group_name_H-M   'P 1'
#
loop_
_entity.id
_entity.type
_entity.pdbx_description
1 polymer ?
#
loop_
_entity_poly.entity_id
_entity_poly.type
_entity_poly.pdbx_seq_one_letter_code
_entity_poly.pdbx_strand_id
1 'polypeptide(L)'
;MDQLKQYMAIVLKYHFWVLSGLVTVIFVAAWVLFTMSMSKETSARVSTISASYTTGEQITTIANHPNDQSKSMMEQLNRSEAEQVLRAWQRRFREQENVLVWPEELRDDFIQAVEHLKPIELTVDHPTPSDKELKPYLRGRYRDYIQDELPKLADIIGAVWHASRSSPGGPGGYGSGMGGGMSDGSGMGMGSGMGSPGGSGAGSGGDSYGAMGSGGGGSPYGSGGRTDEESFVVLWSSTNQAGLQNSRFNLSSPTTLQVLYAQEDLWVLRALMMIVKAVNGDAEAQYSAAIKEIESIQIGPDAAGIKSAGSVSGAGGSGSMYGSSGMESGMSGSPYGSGGASGSPYGSSGAESPYGSGSGATARQYDPANGRYVDNNYEPMTAERLRTAMKSNQPSDAFLAVAKRM
;
A
#
# COMPACT_ATOMS: atom_id res chain seq x y z
N MET A 1 -30.32 78.38 21.33
CA MET A 1 -31.13 78.06 22.55
C MET A 1 -32.53 78.68 22.49
N ASP A 2 -32.73 79.88 21.93
CA ASP A 2 -34.06 80.54 21.93
C ASP A 2 -35.06 80.03 20.87
N GLN A 3 -34.60 79.61 19.69
CA GLN A 3 -35.51 79.01 18.70
C GLN A 3 -36.15 77.72 19.21
N LEU A 4 -35.41 76.92 19.99
CA LEU A 4 -35.90 75.69 20.62
C LEU A 4 -37.04 75.95 21.63
N LYS A 5 -36.99 77.06 22.38
CA LYS A 5 -38.06 77.44 23.33
C LYS A 5 -39.34 77.88 22.63
N GLN A 6 -39.22 78.54 21.48
CA GLN A 6 -40.37 79.01 20.70
C GLN A 6 -41.12 77.84 20.04
N TYR A 7 -40.39 76.82 19.54
CA TYR A 7 -41.00 75.57 19.07
C TYR A 7 -41.60 74.76 20.23
N MET A 8 -40.96 74.72 21.41
CA MET A 8 -41.50 74.03 22.59
C MET A 8 -42.82 74.62 23.09
N ALA A 9 -43.01 75.94 23.03
CA ALA A 9 -44.25 76.58 23.46
C ALA A 9 -45.46 76.26 22.56
N ILE A 10 -45.23 76.18 21.24
CA ILE A 10 -46.25 75.78 20.27
C ILE A 10 -46.57 74.30 20.40
N VAL A 11 -45.54 73.46 20.58
CA VAL A 11 -45.70 72.03 20.83
C VAL A 11 -46.47 71.80 22.14
N LEU A 12 -46.18 72.50 23.24
CA LEU A 12 -46.94 72.36 24.49
C LEU A 12 -48.42 72.80 24.35
N LYS A 13 -48.72 73.85 23.56
CA LYS A 13 -50.09 74.34 23.35
C LYS A 13 -50.93 73.42 22.45
N TYR A 14 -50.31 72.76 21.46
CA TYR A 14 -51.00 71.89 20.50
C TYR A 14 -50.56 70.42 20.57
N HIS A 15 -49.89 69.99 21.66
CA HIS A 15 -49.26 68.67 21.78
C HIS A 15 -50.23 67.54 21.46
N PHE A 16 -51.47 67.62 21.94
CA PHE A 16 -52.50 66.62 21.69
C PHE A 16 -52.78 66.42 20.19
N TRP A 17 -52.96 67.51 19.43
CA TRP A 17 -53.27 67.44 18.00
C TRP A 17 -52.05 67.03 17.16
N VAL A 18 -50.85 67.50 17.52
CA VAL A 18 -49.61 67.09 16.86
C VAL A 18 -49.33 65.62 17.10
N LEU A 19 -49.51 65.13 18.33
CA LEU A 19 -49.28 63.72 18.69
C LEU A 19 -50.34 62.80 18.05
N SER A 20 -51.60 63.22 18.02
CA SER A 20 -52.69 62.49 17.35
C SER A 20 -52.46 62.38 15.83
N GLY A 21 -52.03 63.46 15.18
CA GLY A 21 -51.65 63.45 13.76
C GLY A 21 -50.46 62.53 13.49
N LEU A 22 -49.43 62.59 14.34
CA LEU A 22 -48.26 61.71 14.25
C LEU A 22 -48.66 60.22 14.38
N VAL A 23 -49.48 59.88 15.38
CA VAL A 23 -49.97 58.50 15.59
C VAL A 23 -50.77 58.02 14.38
N THR A 24 -51.61 58.88 13.79
CA THR A 24 -52.39 58.54 12.60
C THR A 24 -51.48 58.25 11.40
N VAL A 25 -50.46 59.07 11.16
CA VAL A 25 -49.49 58.85 10.08
C VAL A 25 -48.70 57.56 10.29
N ILE A 26 -48.25 57.29 11.51
CA ILE A 26 -47.55 56.04 11.84
C ILE A 26 -48.47 54.84 11.62
N PHE A 27 -49.74 54.93 12.01
CA PHE A 27 -50.70 53.85 11.83
C PHE A 27 -50.99 53.57 10.35
N VAL A 28 -51.18 54.61 9.53
CA VAL A 28 -51.36 54.47 8.08
C VAL A 28 -50.10 53.90 7.42
N ALA A 29 -48.91 54.37 7.82
CA ALA A 29 -47.65 53.83 7.31
C ALA A 29 -47.47 52.35 7.68
N ALA A 30 -47.74 51.97 8.93
CA ALA A 30 -47.69 50.59 9.38
C ALA A 30 -48.72 49.71 8.65
N TRP A 31 -49.94 50.20 8.44
CA TRP A 31 -50.97 49.52 7.66
C TRP A 31 -50.54 49.26 6.22
N VAL A 32 -49.97 50.27 5.54
CA VAL A 32 -49.50 50.14 4.16
C VAL A 32 -48.34 49.14 4.08
N LEU A 33 -47.35 49.25 4.99
CA LEU A 33 -46.21 48.33 5.03
C LEU A 33 -46.65 46.88 5.29
N PHE A 34 -47.58 46.69 6.23
CA PHE A 34 -48.13 45.37 6.53
C PHE A 34 -48.96 44.81 5.36
N THR A 35 -49.76 45.65 4.71
CA THR A 35 -50.55 45.24 3.52
C THR A 35 -49.63 44.85 2.36
N MET A 36 -48.54 45.61 2.14
CA MET A 36 -47.55 45.29 1.12
C MET A 36 -46.80 43.99 1.46
N SER A 37 -46.41 43.76 2.71
CA SER A 37 -45.72 42.52 3.10
C SER A 37 -46.64 41.30 2.98
N MET A 38 -47.89 41.40 3.42
CA MET A 38 -48.89 40.34 3.29
C MET A 38 -49.22 40.04 1.83
N SER A 39 -49.35 41.06 0.98
CA SER A 39 -49.57 40.88 -0.46
C SER A 39 -48.36 40.20 -1.14
N LYS A 40 -47.14 40.60 -0.76
CA LYS A 40 -45.90 39.97 -1.24
C LYS A 40 -45.82 38.51 -0.80
N GLU A 41 -46.08 38.21 0.47
CA GLU A 41 -46.11 36.83 0.98
C GLU A 41 -47.19 35.98 0.31
N THR A 42 -48.39 36.54 0.12
CA THR A 42 -49.50 35.84 -0.55
C THR A 42 -49.13 35.52 -1.98
N SER A 43 -48.60 36.49 -2.73
CA SER A 43 -48.17 36.29 -4.12
C SER A 43 -47.02 35.27 -4.22
N ALA A 44 -46.08 35.30 -3.28
CA ALA A 44 -45.01 34.32 -3.20
C ALA A 44 -45.55 32.90 -2.95
N ARG A 45 -46.45 32.73 -1.98
CA ARG A 45 -47.07 31.43 -1.68
C ARG A 45 -47.91 30.91 -2.83
N VAL A 46 -48.70 31.77 -3.47
CA VAL A 46 -49.49 31.41 -4.67
C VAL A 46 -48.55 30.96 -5.79
N SER A 47 -47.45 31.67 -6.03
CA SER A 47 -46.44 31.28 -7.02
C SER A 47 -45.82 29.90 -6.70
N THR A 48 -45.44 29.65 -5.44
CA THR A 48 -44.91 28.35 -5.02
C THR A 48 -45.92 27.21 -5.19
N ILE A 49 -47.18 27.45 -4.82
CA ILE A 49 -48.26 26.47 -5.00
C ILE A 49 -48.45 26.19 -6.50
N SER A 50 -48.57 27.22 -7.33
CA SER A 50 -48.70 27.06 -8.79
C SER A 50 -47.52 26.30 -9.39
N ALA A 51 -46.29 26.61 -8.98
CA ALA A 51 -45.10 25.89 -9.42
C ALA A 51 -45.13 24.40 -9.00
N SER A 52 -45.66 24.10 -7.82
CA SER A 52 -45.84 22.71 -7.35
C SER A 52 -46.88 21.96 -8.19
N TYR A 53 -47.99 22.62 -8.55
CA TYR A 53 -49.00 22.05 -9.46
C TYR A 53 -48.43 21.80 -10.86
N THR A 54 -47.70 22.75 -11.43
CA THR A 54 -47.03 22.58 -12.74
C THR A 54 -46.01 21.45 -12.71
N THR A 55 -45.26 21.30 -11.62
CA THR A 55 -44.33 20.16 -11.45
C THR A 55 -45.08 18.83 -11.41
N GLY A 56 -46.22 18.77 -10.70
CA GLY A 56 -47.08 17.59 -10.67
C GLY A 56 -47.67 17.23 -12.04
N GLU A 57 -48.14 18.24 -12.78
CA GLU A 57 -48.68 18.08 -14.13
C GLU A 57 -47.59 17.60 -15.11
N GLN A 58 -46.36 18.14 -15.00
CA GLN A 58 -45.21 17.66 -15.77
C GLN A 58 -44.93 16.18 -15.51
N ILE A 59 -45.00 15.70 -14.26
CA ILE A 59 -44.81 14.27 -13.94
C ILE A 59 -45.86 13.40 -14.64
N THR A 60 -47.12 13.86 -14.74
CA THR A 60 -48.18 13.11 -15.43
C THR A 60 -48.03 13.05 -16.95
N THR A 61 -47.21 13.94 -17.54
CA THR A 61 -46.91 13.93 -18.98
C THR A 61 -45.70 13.07 -19.35
N ILE A 62 -44.95 12.57 -18.36
CA ILE A 62 -43.88 11.59 -18.59
C ILE A 62 -44.56 10.24 -18.88
N ALA A 63 -44.60 9.86 -20.16
CA ALA A 63 -45.23 8.63 -20.65
C ALA A 63 -44.77 7.34 -19.95
N ASN A 64 -43.59 7.34 -19.32
CA ASN A 64 -43.01 6.21 -18.58
C ASN A 64 -42.46 6.66 -17.21
N HIS A 65 -43.28 7.27 -16.36
CA HIS A 65 -42.87 7.53 -14.98
C HIS A 65 -42.63 6.20 -14.23
N PRO A 66 -41.68 6.14 -13.27
CA PRO A 66 -41.53 4.97 -12.40
C PRO A 66 -42.89 4.63 -11.78
N ASN A 67 -43.38 3.43 -12.09
CA ASN A 67 -44.64 2.88 -11.57
C ASN A 67 -44.34 1.51 -10.95
N ASP A 68 -45.32 0.91 -10.29
CA ASP A 68 -45.11 -0.38 -9.60
C ASP A 68 -44.63 -1.49 -10.54
N GLN A 69 -45.02 -1.44 -11.82
CA GLN A 69 -44.52 -2.35 -12.84
C GLN A 69 -43.03 -2.10 -13.16
N SER A 70 -42.61 -0.85 -13.33
CA SER A 70 -41.19 -0.49 -13.51
C SER A 70 -40.35 -0.88 -12.29
N LYS A 71 -40.89 -0.72 -11.07
CA LYS A 71 -40.25 -1.17 -9.83
C LYS A 71 -40.10 -2.69 -9.81
N SER A 72 -41.17 -3.43 -10.10
CA SER A 72 -41.15 -4.90 -10.15
C SER A 72 -40.17 -5.41 -11.21
N MET A 73 -40.14 -4.78 -12.39
CA MET A 73 -39.19 -5.14 -13.44
C MET A 73 -37.75 -4.82 -13.04
N MET A 74 -37.50 -3.70 -12.38
CA MET A 74 -36.19 -3.34 -11.84
C MET A 74 -35.73 -4.34 -10.77
N GLU A 75 -36.63 -4.77 -9.87
CA GLU A 75 -36.34 -5.80 -8.88
C GLU A 75 -36.01 -7.15 -9.54
N GLN A 76 -36.71 -7.51 -10.62
CA GLN A 76 -36.40 -8.71 -11.41
C GLN A 76 -35.04 -8.61 -12.09
N LEU A 77 -34.73 -7.47 -12.74
CA LEU A 77 -33.43 -7.24 -13.37
C LEU A 77 -32.32 -7.29 -12.32
N ASN A 78 -32.47 -6.60 -11.19
CA ASN A 78 -31.51 -6.63 -10.08
C ASN A 78 -31.29 -8.06 -9.55
N ARG A 79 -32.35 -8.87 -9.45
CA ARG A 79 -32.22 -10.28 -9.06
C ARG A 79 -31.44 -11.08 -10.10
N SER A 80 -31.73 -10.89 -11.38
CA SER A 80 -31.02 -11.58 -12.47
C SER A 80 -29.54 -11.18 -12.54
N GLU A 81 -29.22 -9.91 -12.30
CA GLU A 81 -27.84 -9.42 -12.22
C GLU A 81 -27.12 -10.01 -11.00
N ALA A 82 -27.78 -10.03 -9.82
CA ALA A 82 -27.22 -10.66 -8.63
C ALA A 82 -26.92 -12.15 -8.84
N GLU A 83 -27.79 -12.88 -9.54
CA GLU A 83 -27.54 -14.28 -9.91
C GLU A 83 -26.38 -14.44 -10.88
N GLN A 84 -26.24 -13.56 -11.88
CA GLN A 84 -25.12 -13.58 -12.81
C GLN A 84 -23.79 -13.33 -12.09
N VAL A 85 -23.77 -12.32 -11.22
CA VAL A 85 -22.62 -12.01 -10.36
C VAL A 85 -22.28 -13.21 -9.47
N LEU A 86 -23.27 -13.83 -8.82
CA LEU A 86 -23.07 -15.04 -8.02
C LEU A 86 -22.47 -16.19 -8.86
N ARG A 87 -22.97 -16.43 -10.07
CA ARG A 87 -22.42 -17.46 -10.97
C ARG A 87 -20.98 -17.19 -11.37
N ALA A 88 -20.65 -15.94 -11.67
CA ALA A 88 -19.27 -15.53 -11.99
C ALA A 88 -18.33 -15.80 -10.81
N TRP A 89 -18.75 -15.43 -9.61
CA TRP A 89 -18.01 -15.70 -8.37
C TRP A 89 -17.86 -17.20 -8.09
N GLN A 90 -18.92 -17.99 -8.26
CA GLN A 90 -18.86 -19.45 -8.10
C GLN A 90 -17.95 -20.13 -9.13
N ARG A 91 -17.88 -19.60 -10.37
CA ARG A 91 -16.90 -20.07 -11.34
C ARG A 91 -15.48 -19.77 -10.86
N ARG A 92 -15.22 -18.53 -10.42
CA ARG A 92 -13.89 -18.15 -9.94
C ARG A 92 -13.46 -18.95 -8.71
N PHE A 93 -14.39 -19.21 -7.80
CA PHE A 93 -14.16 -20.05 -6.63
C PHE A 93 -13.72 -21.48 -7.02
N ARG A 94 -14.43 -22.13 -7.94
CA ARG A 94 -14.07 -23.49 -8.41
C ARG A 94 -12.72 -23.54 -9.11
N GLU A 95 -12.33 -22.46 -9.79
CA GLU A 95 -10.97 -22.36 -10.38
C GLU A 95 -9.90 -22.25 -9.29
N GLN A 96 -10.18 -21.53 -8.20
CA GLN A 96 -9.26 -21.32 -7.09
C GLN A 96 -9.11 -22.55 -6.19
N GLU A 97 -10.16 -23.37 -6.06
CA GLU A 97 -10.18 -24.58 -5.22
C GLU A 97 -8.99 -25.51 -5.52
N ASN A 98 -8.65 -25.71 -6.79
CA ASN A 98 -7.53 -26.57 -7.20
C ASN A 98 -6.15 -25.94 -6.96
N VAL A 99 -6.07 -24.63 -6.72
CA VAL A 99 -4.82 -23.90 -6.49
C VAL A 99 -4.52 -23.80 -4.99
N LEU A 100 -5.55 -23.71 -4.16
CA LEU A 100 -5.47 -23.42 -2.72
C LEU A 100 -5.41 -24.68 -1.86
N VAL A 101 -4.72 -25.68 -2.38
CA VAL A 101 -4.53 -26.99 -1.75
C VAL A 101 -3.31 -26.95 -0.86
N TRP A 102 -3.42 -27.59 0.30
CA TRP A 102 -2.27 -27.77 1.19
C TRP A 102 -1.30 -28.79 0.60
N PRO A 103 0.02 -28.49 0.59
CA PRO A 103 1.05 -29.41 0.10
C PRO A 103 1.06 -30.76 0.84
N GLU A 104 1.17 -31.86 0.11
CA GLU A 104 1.23 -33.22 0.68
C GLU A 104 2.50 -33.42 1.53
N GLU A 105 3.57 -32.69 1.24
CA GLU A 105 4.84 -32.71 1.99
C GLU A 105 4.67 -32.31 3.46
N LEU A 106 3.62 -31.55 3.79
CA LEU A 106 3.30 -31.15 5.15
C LEU A 106 2.69 -32.30 5.98
N ARG A 107 2.28 -33.39 5.33
CA ARG A 107 1.68 -34.60 5.90
C ARG A 107 0.27 -34.41 6.45
N ASP A 108 -0.48 -35.50 6.52
CA ASP A 108 -1.89 -35.53 6.91
C ASP A 108 -2.17 -34.92 8.29
N ASP A 109 -1.26 -35.09 9.27
CA ASP A 109 -1.43 -34.53 10.62
C ASP A 109 -1.39 -33.00 10.64
N PHE A 110 -0.63 -32.39 9.73
CA PHE A 110 -0.64 -30.94 9.55
C PHE A 110 -1.92 -30.52 8.83
N ILE A 111 -2.25 -31.16 7.71
CA ILE A 111 -3.40 -30.81 6.88
C ILE A 111 -4.69 -30.84 7.69
N GLN A 112 -4.93 -31.93 8.43
CA GLN A 112 -6.11 -32.06 9.32
C GLN A 112 -6.16 -30.95 10.39
N ALA A 113 -5.01 -30.47 10.86
CA ALA A 113 -4.93 -29.42 11.87
C ALA A 113 -5.24 -28.02 11.32
N VAL A 114 -5.10 -27.79 10.00
CA VAL A 114 -5.28 -26.46 9.40
C VAL A 114 -6.49 -26.35 8.47
N GLU A 115 -7.02 -27.48 7.98
CA GLU A 115 -8.13 -27.50 7.02
C GLU A 115 -9.38 -26.80 7.56
N HIS A 116 -9.69 -27.01 8.84
CA HIS A 116 -10.84 -26.40 9.52
C HIS A 116 -10.63 -24.94 9.95
N LEU A 117 -9.44 -24.37 9.69
CA LEU A 117 -9.09 -22.97 10.02
C LEU A 117 -9.32 -22.01 8.85
N LYS A 118 -9.99 -22.46 7.79
CA LYS A 118 -10.43 -21.61 6.70
C LYS A 118 -11.94 -21.31 6.86
N PRO A 119 -12.40 -20.05 6.66
CA PRO A 119 -11.61 -18.83 6.45
C PRO A 119 -10.88 -18.35 7.72
N ILE A 120 -9.64 -17.87 7.59
CA ILE A 120 -8.76 -17.48 8.70
C ILE A 120 -9.42 -16.42 9.58
N GLU A 121 -10.05 -15.41 8.98
CA GLU A 121 -10.63 -14.24 9.64
C GLU A 121 -11.87 -14.55 10.48
N LEU A 122 -12.49 -15.71 10.24
CA LEU A 122 -13.69 -16.17 10.94
C LEU A 122 -13.38 -17.22 12.00
N THR A 123 -12.32 -18.01 11.80
CA THR A 123 -12.01 -19.18 12.62
C THR A 123 -10.84 -18.94 13.59
N VAL A 124 -9.92 -18.03 13.28
CA VAL A 124 -8.72 -17.78 14.07
C VAL A 124 -8.73 -16.37 14.65
N ASP A 125 -8.72 -16.30 15.98
CA ASP A 125 -8.66 -15.04 16.73
C ASP A 125 -7.26 -14.40 16.62
N HIS A 126 -7.21 -13.06 16.64
CA HIS A 126 -5.97 -12.29 16.82
C HIS A 126 -6.02 -11.43 18.09
N PRO A 127 -5.03 -11.53 18.99
CA PRO A 127 -3.97 -12.55 19.00
C PRO A 127 -4.55 -13.94 19.26
N THR A 128 -3.94 -14.98 18.68
CA THR A 128 -4.42 -16.36 18.86
C THR A 128 -4.14 -16.80 20.30
N PRO A 129 -5.17 -17.23 21.06
CA PRO A 129 -4.98 -17.77 22.40
C PRO A 129 -4.02 -18.96 22.39
N SER A 130 -3.17 -19.10 23.42
CA SER A 130 -2.13 -20.13 23.45
C SER A 130 -2.66 -21.57 23.38
N ASP A 131 -3.89 -21.81 23.81
CA ASP A 131 -4.61 -23.08 23.73
C ASP A 131 -5.15 -23.39 22.32
N LYS A 132 -5.31 -22.36 21.47
CA LYS A 132 -5.75 -22.46 20.07
C LYS A 132 -4.60 -22.44 19.08
N GLU A 133 -3.37 -22.22 19.53
CA GLU A 133 -2.19 -22.28 18.68
C GLU A 133 -1.92 -23.71 18.20
N LEU A 134 -1.57 -23.85 16.92
CA LEU A 134 -1.02 -25.08 16.35
C LEU A 134 0.16 -25.56 17.19
N LYS A 135 0.25 -26.88 17.32
CA LYS A 135 1.33 -27.52 18.08
C LYS A 135 2.70 -27.02 17.57
N PRO A 136 3.66 -26.71 18.47
CA PRO A 136 4.94 -26.12 18.06
C PRO A 136 5.69 -26.90 16.96
N TYR A 137 5.60 -28.24 16.96
CA TYR A 137 6.25 -29.06 15.93
C TYR A 137 5.60 -28.91 14.54
N LEU A 138 4.28 -28.65 14.46
CA LEU A 138 3.59 -28.39 13.19
C LEU A 138 4.02 -27.03 12.61
N ARG A 139 4.11 -26.01 13.48
CA ARG A 139 4.59 -24.68 13.11
C ARG A 139 6.06 -24.70 12.67
N GLY A 140 6.90 -25.47 13.37
CA GLY A 140 8.29 -25.71 12.98
C GLY A 140 8.42 -26.43 11.63
N ARG A 141 7.64 -27.50 11.41
CA ARG A 141 7.62 -28.22 10.12
C ARG A 141 7.26 -27.29 8.96
N TYR A 142 6.26 -26.44 9.15
CA TYR A 142 5.85 -25.48 8.13
C TYR A 142 6.94 -24.46 7.79
N ARG A 143 7.61 -23.92 8.81
CA ARG A 143 8.77 -23.04 8.62
C ARG A 143 9.84 -23.72 7.76
N ASP A 144 10.19 -24.95 8.09
CA ASP A 144 11.24 -25.69 7.39
C ASP A 144 10.80 -25.98 5.93
N TYR A 145 9.54 -26.38 5.72
CA TYR A 145 8.94 -26.56 4.40
C TYR A 145 9.05 -25.32 3.52
N ILE A 146 8.68 -24.14 4.03
CA ILE A 146 8.75 -22.88 3.25
C ILE A 146 10.18 -22.59 2.77
N GLN A 147 11.18 -22.83 3.61
CA GLN A 147 12.57 -22.56 3.25
C GLN A 147 13.04 -23.42 2.08
N ASP A 148 12.54 -24.65 1.97
CA ASP A 148 12.84 -25.55 0.86
C ASP A 148 11.95 -25.30 -0.37
N GLU A 149 10.78 -24.67 -0.20
CA GLU A 149 9.83 -24.41 -1.28
C GLU A 149 10.14 -23.14 -2.10
N LEU A 150 10.66 -22.08 -1.47
CA LEU A 150 10.97 -20.82 -2.18
C LEU A 150 11.94 -21.01 -3.37
N PRO A 151 13.04 -21.80 -3.26
CA PRO A 151 13.90 -22.07 -4.40
C PRO A 151 13.18 -22.81 -5.53
N LYS A 152 12.28 -23.76 -5.21
CA LYS A 152 11.50 -24.48 -6.22
C LYS A 152 10.56 -23.56 -6.98
N LEU A 153 10.01 -22.54 -6.32
CA LEU A 153 9.17 -21.54 -6.99
C LEU A 153 9.97 -20.71 -7.99
N ALA A 154 11.22 -20.35 -7.68
CA ALA A 154 12.09 -19.66 -8.64
C ALA A 154 12.45 -20.56 -9.83
N ASP A 155 12.65 -21.85 -9.59
CA ASP A 155 12.95 -22.84 -10.63
C ASP A 155 11.82 -22.96 -11.68
N ILE A 156 10.55 -22.75 -11.29
CA ILE A 156 9.41 -22.74 -12.23
C ILE A 156 9.63 -21.78 -13.41
N ILE A 157 10.28 -20.64 -13.16
CA ILE A 157 10.56 -19.61 -14.17
C ILE A 157 12.00 -19.67 -14.68
N GLY A 158 12.77 -20.71 -14.31
CA GLY A 158 14.19 -20.82 -14.63
C GLY A 158 15.03 -19.70 -14.02
N ALA A 159 14.65 -19.20 -12.84
CA ALA A 159 15.42 -18.22 -12.08
C ALA A 159 16.15 -18.91 -10.92
N VAL A 160 17.31 -18.36 -10.53
CA VAL A 160 18.05 -18.84 -9.36
C VAL A 160 17.64 -18.05 -8.11
N TRP A 161 17.36 -18.78 -7.03
CA TRP A 161 17.02 -18.19 -5.74
C TRP A 161 18.28 -17.93 -4.91
N HIS A 162 18.60 -16.65 -4.67
CA HIS A 162 19.80 -16.21 -3.97
C HIS A 162 19.53 -15.64 -2.57
N ALA A 163 18.28 -15.55 -2.12
CA ALA A 163 18.01 -15.06 -0.76
C ALA A 163 18.57 -16.06 0.28
N SER A 164 19.49 -15.57 1.10
CA SER A 164 20.23 -16.41 2.07
C SER A 164 19.27 -17.03 3.09
N ARG A 165 19.48 -18.33 3.41
CA ARG A 165 18.76 -19.00 4.51
C ARG A 165 19.04 -18.24 5.80
N SER A 166 18.03 -17.63 6.39
CA SER A 166 18.14 -17.05 7.73
C SER A 166 18.30 -18.21 8.73
N SER A 167 19.55 -18.60 8.99
CA SER A 167 19.85 -19.67 9.94
C SER A 167 19.58 -19.18 11.36
N PRO A 168 18.69 -19.82 12.14
CA PRO A 168 18.41 -19.42 13.50
C PRO A 168 19.55 -19.90 14.41
N GLY A 169 20.64 -19.14 14.50
CA GLY A 169 21.70 -19.40 15.48
C GLY A 169 23.13 -18.91 15.16
N GLY A 170 23.39 -18.24 14.04
CA GLY A 170 24.74 -17.77 13.71
C GLY A 170 25.00 -16.32 14.17
N PRO A 171 26.09 -16.02 14.89
CA PRO A 171 26.43 -14.64 15.25
C PRO A 171 26.94 -13.88 14.00
N GLY A 172 26.18 -12.85 13.59
CA GLY A 172 26.67 -11.69 12.82
C GLY A 172 27.39 -11.99 11.51
N GLY A 173 26.67 -12.39 10.48
CA GLY A 173 27.16 -12.37 9.09
C GLY A 173 26.99 -10.99 8.48
N TYR A 174 28.04 -10.17 8.55
CA TYR A 174 28.14 -8.92 7.80
C TYR A 174 28.01 -9.21 6.31
N GLY A 175 26.99 -8.64 5.67
CA GLY A 175 26.80 -8.71 4.23
C GLY A 175 28.00 -8.11 3.51
N SER A 176 28.66 -8.92 2.68
CA SER A 176 29.64 -8.47 1.71
C SER A 176 28.94 -7.67 0.61
N GLY A 177 28.79 -6.37 0.83
CA GLY A 177 28.44 -5.37 -0.17
C GLY A 177 29.56 -4.34 -0.26
N MET A 178 30.71 -4.71 -0.84
CA MET A 178 31.71 -3.73 -1.28
C MET A 178 31.51 -3.46 -2.76
N GLY A 179 30.66 -2.47 -3.05
CA GLY A 179 30.60 -1.75 -4.32
C GLY A 179 31.28 -0.40 -4.16
N GLY A 180 32.31 -0.13 -4.96
CA GLY A 180 33.27 0.94 -4.76
C GLY A 180 32.77 2.37 -4.98
N GLY A 181 33.48 3.30 -4.35
CA GLY A 181 33.45 4.72 -4.63
C GLY A 181 34.84 5.32 -4.40
N MET A 182 35.65 5.38 -5.46
CA MET A 182 36.82 6.24 -5.52
C MET A 182 36.36 7.68 -5.77
N SER A 183 36.68 8.60 -4.86
CA SER A 183 36.77 10.03 -5.18
C SER A 183 37.75 10.71 -4.23
N ASP A 184 38.97 10.87 -4.75
CA ASP A 184 39.75 12.11 -4.82
C ASP A 184 39.85 13.06 -3.61
N GLY A 185 41.10 13.23 -3.14
CA GLY A 185 41.76 14.54 -3.20
C GLY A 185 41.42 15.61 -2.15
N SER A 186 42.13 15.60 -1.01
CA SER A 186 42.59 16.78 -0.22
C SER A 186 43.17 16.25 1.10
N GLY A 187 44.37 16.56 1.59
CA GLY A 187 45.25 17.70 1.41
C GLY A 187 45.58 18.25 2.80
N MET A 188 46.87 18.18 3.20
CA MET A 188 47.51 18.85 4.37
C MET A 188 47.22 18.21 5.76
N GLY A 189 48.15 18.05 6.71
CA GLY A 189 49.54 18.46 6.88
C GLY A 189 49.84 18.75 8.36
N MET A 190 50.98 18.27 8.87
CA MET A 190 51.64 18.59 10.18
C MET A 190 50.96 18.10 11.48
N GLY A 191 51.63 17.62 12.53
CA GLY A 191 53.05 17.49 12.87
C GLY A 191 53.24 17.60 14.40
N SER A 192 54.22 16.86 14.96
CA SER A 192 54.73 16.90 16.36
C SER A 192 53.93 16.08 17.39
N GLY A 193 54.49 15.23 18.26
CA GLY A 193 55.87 14.87 18.59
C GLY A 193 55.89 14.17 19.97
N MET A 194 57.03 13.52 20.26
CA MET A 194 57.55 13.17 21.60
C MET A 194 57.19 11.81 22.24
N GLY A 195 58.22 11.02 22.54
CA GLY A 195 58.21 10.00 23.60
C GLY A 195 58.87 8.65 23.28
N SER A 196 60.20 8.57 23.35
CA SER A 196 60.96 7.32 23.61
C SER A 196 61.09 7.12 25.15
N PRO A 197 61.69 6.04 25.73
CA PRO A 197 62.46 4.94 25.11
C PRO A 197 62.26 3.52 25.72
N GLY A 198 62.89 2.51 25.10
CA GLY A 198 63.51 1.39 25.83
C GLY A 198 63.14 -0.02 25.38
N GLY A 199 64.14 -0.84 25.03
CA GLY A 199 63.98 -2.30 24.91
C GLY A 199 64.95 -2.98 23.95
N SER A 200 66.04 -3.50 24.49
CA SER A 200 67.19 -4.19 23.88
C SER A 200 66.96 -5.63 23.38
N GLY A 201 67.72 -6.05 22.36
CA GLY A 201 68.03 -7.45 21.99
C GLY A 201 68.39 -7.58 20.50
N ALA A 202 69.68 -7.58 20.08
CA ALA A 202 70.60 -8.72 19.98
C ALA A 202 70.01 -9.92 19.19
N GLY A 203 70.58 -10.45 18.10
CA GLY A 203 71.84 -10.25 17.37
C GLY A 203 71.97 -11.29 16.25
N SER A 204 73.00 -11.14 15.40
CA SER A 204 73.60 -12.09 14.41
C SER A 204 72.68 -12.75 13.36
N GLY A 205 72.96 -12.71 12.06
CA GLY A 205 74.25 -12.74 11.37
C GLY A 205 74.50 -14.15 10.83
N GLY A 206 74.53 -14.32 9.50
CA GLY A 206 74.81 -15.61 8.86
C GLY A 206 74.52 -15.63 7.36
N ASP A 207 75.46 -15.11 6.57
CA ASP A 207 75.56 -15.29 5.12
C ASP A 207 75.77 -16.75 4.73
N SER A 208 75.28 -17.17 3.56
CA SER A 208 76.04 -18.04 2.63
C SER A 208 75.35 -18.17 1.27
N TYR A 209 76.18 -18.08 0.25
CA TYR A 209 75.87 -17.98 -1.17
C TYR A 209 75.96 -19.35 -1.86
N GLY A 210 75.19 -19.52 -2.94
CA GLY A 210 75.61 -20.29 -4.13
C GLY A 210 74.87 -21.59 -4.41
N ALA A 211 74.12 -21.63 -5.53
CA ALA A 211 74.28 -22.62 -6.60
C ALA A 211 73.22 -22.39 -7.70
N MET A 212 73.69 -22.06 -8.91
CA MET A 212 72.93 -22.15 -10.15
C MET A 212 72.77 -23.63 -10.54
N GLY A 213 71.59 -24.01 -11.03
CA GLY A 213 71.33 -25.34 -11.58
C GLY A 213 70.03 -25.38 -12.39
N SER A 214 70.19 -25.41 -13.71
CA SER A 214 69.18 -25.53 -14.76
C SER A 214 68.32 -26.81 -14.66
N GLY A 215 67.06 -26.73 -15.11
CA GLY A 215 66.38 -27.91 -15.68
C GLY A 215 64.87 -28.01 -15.44
N GLY A 216 64.08 -27.53 -16.41
CA GLY A 216 62.96 -28.23 -17.03
C GLY A 216 61.74 -28.68 -16.20
N GLY A 217 60.55 -28.32 -16.69
CA GLY A 217 59.39 -29.23 -16.62
C GLY A 217 58.06 -28.61 -16.21
N GLY A 218 57.30 -28.17 -17.21
CA GLY A 218 55.85 -28.41 -17.32
C GLY A 218 54.91 -27.92 -16.21
N SER A 219 54.13 -26.88 -16.51
CA SER A 219 52.65 -26.94 -16.53
C SER A 219 52.07 -25.60 -16.96
N PRO A 220 51.58 -25.46 -18.20
CA PRO A 220 50.85 -24.27 -18.63
C PRO A 220 49.37 -24.62 -18.77
N TYR A 221 48.66 -24.86 -17.67
CA TYR A 221 47.20 -24.74 -17.69
C TYR A 221 46.75 -24.25 -16.33
N GLY A 222 46.58 -22.92 -16.25
CA GLY A 222 45.65 -22.34 -15.31
C GLY A 222 44.30 -23.02 -15.51
N SER A 223 43.88 -23.77 -14.51
CA SER A 223 42.48 -24.11 -14.31
C SER A 223 41.75 -22.81 -14.01
N GLY A 224 41.50 -22.02 -15.06
CA GLY A 224 40.40 -21.08 -15.06
C GLY A 224 39.17 -21.93 -14.83
N GLY A 225 38.69 -21.93 -13.59
CA GLY A 225 37.35 -22.41 -13.30
C GLY A 225 36.44 -21.71 -14.29
N ARG A 226 35.84 -22.47 -15.21
CA ARG A 226 34.54 -22.10 -15.71
C ARG A 226 33.70 -22.02 -14.45
N THR A 227 33.49 -20.81 -13.94
CA THR A 227 32.23 -20.54 -13.27
C THR A 227 31.21 -20.98 -14.30
N ASP A 228 30.53 -22.11 -14.05
CA ASP A 228 29.35 -22.44 -14.80
C ASP A 228 28.51 -21.16 -14.76
N GLU A 229 28.41 -20.46 -15.90
CA GLU A 229 27.53 -19.31 -16.01
C GLU A 229 26.15 -19.91 -15.73
N GLU A 230 25.63 -19.72 -14.52
CA GLU A 230 24.32 -20.22 -14.12
C GLU A 230 23.34 -19.67 -15.15
N SER A 231 22.92 -20.53 -16.08
CA SER A 231 22.08 -20.13 -17.19
C SER A 231 20.67 -19.97 -16.64
N PHE A 232 20.23 -18.73 -16.48
CA PHE A 232 18.86 -18.42 -16.08
C PHE A 232 18.02 -18.05 -17.30
N VAL A 233 16.74 -18.41 -17.26
CA VAL A 233 15.72 -17.96 -18.23
C VAL A 233 15.20 -16.59 -17.82
N VAL A 234 15.02 -16.36 -16.52
CA VAL A 234 14.54 -15.09 -15.96
C VAL A 234 15.51 -14.60 -14.90
N LEU A 235 15.99 -13.37 -15.04
CA LEU A 235 16.76 -12.69 -14.00
C LEU A 235 15.80 -12.14 -12.95
N TRP A 236 15.81 -12.68 -11.74
CA TRP A 236 15.00 -12.13 -10.66
C TRP A 236 15.90 -11.43 -9.63
N SER A 237 15.63 -10.16 -9.38
CA SER A 237 16.34 -9.33 -8.40
C SER A 237 16.51 -10.03 -7.05
N SER A 238 17.76 -10.35 -6.69
CA SER A 238 18.11 -10.96 -5.40
C SER A 238 17.73 -10.07 -4.21
N THR A 239 17.78 -8.76 -4.38
CA THR A 239 17.27 -7.79 -3.39
C THR A 239 15.78 -7.95 -3.18
N ASN A 240 14.99 -8.13 -4.25
CA ASN A 240 13.55 -8.37 -4.12
C ASN A 240 13.26 -9.73 -3.48
N GLN A 241 13.99 -10.78 -3.86
CA GLN A 241 13.89 -12.10 -3.23
C GLN A 241 14.15 -12.03 -1.72
N ALA A 242 15.22 -11.35 -1.31
CA ALA A 242 15.55 -11.14 0.11
C ALA A 242 14.48 -10.31 0.82
N GLY A 243 13.91 -9.29 0.16
CA GLY A 243 12.79 -8.51 0.67
C GLY A 243 11.57 -9.37 0.98
N LEU A 244 11.13 -10.18 0.00
CA LEU A 244 10.01 -11.11 0.15
C LEU A 244 10.26 -12.15 1.24
N GLN A 245 11.47 -12.73 1.27
CA GLN A 245 11.81 -13.68 2.32
C GLN A 245 11.72 -13.03 3.70
N ASN A 246 12.28 -11.84 3.86
CA ASN A 246 12.28 -11.16 5.16
C ASN A 246 10.88 -10.69 5.60
N SER A 247 10.04 -10.22 4.68
CA SER A 247 8.73 -9.66 5.03
C SER A 247 7.61 -10.70 5.13
N ARG A 248 7.71 -11.83 4.40
CA ARG A 248 6.63 -12.84 4.31
C ARG A 248 7.01 -14.23 4.81
N PHE A 249 8.27 -14.64 4.66
CA PHE A 249 8.65 -16.04 4.80
C PHE A 249 9.72 -16.30 5.87
N ASN A 250 10.15 -15.27 6.60
CA ASN A 250 11.09 -15.39 7.71
C ASN A 250 10.34 -15.78 8.99
N LEU A 251 10.14 -17.08 9.16
CA LEU A 251 9.28 -17.67 10.18
C LEU A 251 10.06 -18.29 11.36
N SER A 252 10.91 -17.55 12.08
CA SER A 252 11.77 -18.14 13.14
C SER A 252 11.00 -18.97 14.20
N SER A 253 9.94 -18.37 14.78
CA SER A 253 9.03 -18.99 15.74
C SER A 253 7.59 -18.56 15.41
N PRO A 254 7.00 -19.10 14.32
CA PRO A 254 5.82 -18.50 13.71
C PRO A 254 4.57 -18.82 14.53
N THR A 255 3.62 -17.91 14.64
CA THR A 255 2.28 -18.18 15.19
C THR A 255 1.41 -18.93 14.18
N THR A 256 0.27 -19.47 14.61
CA THR A 256 -0.72 -20.10 13.73
C THR A 256 -1.18 -19.15 12.64
N LEU A 257 -1.52 -17.91 12.99
CA LEU A 257 -1.88 -16.90 12.01
C LEU A 257 -0.76 -16.64 10.99
N GLN A 258 0.50 -16.56 11.43
CA GLN A 258 1.63 -16.37 10.50
C GLN A 258 1.80 -17.55 9.55
N VAL A 259 1.61 -18.78 10.02
CA VAL A 259 1.63 -19.99 9.18
C VAL A 259 0.54 -19.93 8.11
N LEU A 260 -0.70 -19.67 8.51
CA LEU A 260 -1.85 -19.66 7.58
C LEU A 260 -1.72 -18.54 6.54
N TYR A 261 -1.32 -17.34 6.96
CA TYR A 261 -1.15 -16.20 6.06
C TYR A 261 0.08 -16.31 5.15
N ALA A 262 1.19 -16.89 5.63
CA ALA A 262 2.33 -17.20 4.77
C ALA A 262 1.96 -18.21 3.69
N GLN A 263 1.04 -19.14 3.98
CA GLN A 263 0.53 -20.07 2.95
C GLN A 263 -0.27 -19.34 1.88
N GLU A 264 -1.12 -18.38 2.25
CA GLU A 264 -1.83 -17.56 1.27
C GLU A 264 -0.85 -16.78 0.37
N ASP A 265 0.22 -16.21 0.95
CA ASP A 265 1.26 -15.52 0.18
C ASP A 265 2.01 -16.47 -0.76
N LEU A 266 2.28 -17.70 -0.30
CA LEU A 266 2.95 -18.73 -1.11
C LEU A 266 2.10 -19.16 -2.30
N TRP A 267 0.78 -19.34 -2.12
CA TRP A 267 -0.14 -19.65 -3.21
C TRP A 267 -0.18 -18.52 -4.25
N VAL A 268 -0.21 -17.26 -3.80
CA VAL A 268 -0.16 -16.09 -4.69
C VAL A 268 1.17 -16.05 -5.45
N LEU A 269 2.29 -16.24 -4.77
CA LEU A 269 3.62 -16.25 -5.39
C LEU A 269 3.72 -17.36 -6.45
N ARG A 270 3.26 -18.57 -6.12
CA ARG A 270 3.22 -19.69 -7.07
C ARG A 270 2.36 -19.36 -8.30
N ALA A 271 1.18 -18.76 -8.12
CA ALA A 271 0.34 -18.35 -9.23
C ALA A 271 1.05 -17.33 -10.15
N LEU A 272 1.79 -16.37 -9.58
CA LEU A 272 2.60 -15.43 -10.36
C LEU A 272 3.72 -16.14 -11.15
N MET A 273 4.42 -17.09 -10.52
CA MET A 273 5.46 -17.88 -11.20
C MET A 273 4.87 -18.69 -12.37
N MET A 274 3.70 -19.30 -12.18
CA MET A 274 3.00 -20.04 -13.23
C MET A 274 2.57 -19.13 -14.39
N ILE A 275 2.13 -17.89 -14.11
CA ILE A 275 1.81 -16.91 -15.15
C ILE A 275 3.06 -16.54 -15.95
N VAL A 276 4.17 -16.24 -15.28
CA VAL A 276 5.44 -15.92 -15.95
C VAL A 276 5.92 -17.10 -16.81
N LYS A 277 5.86 -18.33 -16.28
CA LYS A 277 6.20 -19.53 -17.05
C LYS A 277 5.29 -19.70 -18.27
N ALA A 278 3.98 -19.52 -18.13
CA ALA A 278 3.05 -19.60 -19.24
C ALA A 278 3.33 -18.54 -20.32
N VAL A 279 3.70 -17.32 -19.93
CA VAL A 279 4.08 -16.24 -20.86
C VAL A 279 5.40 -16.53 -21.58
N ASN A 280 6.37 -17.12 -20.88
CA ASN A 280 7.66 -17.50 -21.47
C ASN A 280 7.61 -18.80 -22.29
N GLY A 281 6.59 -19.63 -22.11
CA GLY A 281 6.43 -20.90 -22.82
C GLY A 281 7.64 -21.82 -22.64
N ASP A 282 8.19 -22.26 -23.78
CA ASP A 282 9.32 -23.19 -23.87
C ASP A 282 10.69 -22.47 -23.93
N ALA A 283 10.78 -21.20 -23.54
CA ALA A 283 12.05 -20.49 -23.50
C ALA A 283 13.06 -21.21 -22.58
N GLU A 284 14.19 -21.64 -23.15
CA GLU A 284 15.30 -22.30 -22.43
C GLU A 284 16.40 -21.30 -22.04
N ALA A 285 16.34 -20.07 -22.55
CA ALA A 285 17.33 -19.03 -22.27
C ALA A 285 16.70 -17.63 -22.28
N GLN A 286 17.31 -16.70 -21.55
CA GLN A 286 16.81 -15.33 -21.37
C GLN A 286 16.54 -14.59 -22.69
N TYR A 287 17.37 -14.77 -23.72
CA TYR A 287 17.17 -14.07 -25.00
C TYR A 287 15.89 -14.51 -25.73
N SER A 288 15.42 -15.73 -25.46
CA SER A 288 14.19 -16.31 -26.04
C SER A 288 12.94 -16.08 -25.18
N ALA A 289 13.12 -15.67 -23.92
CA ALA A 289 12.02 -15.38 -23.01
C ALA A 289 11.35 -14.04 -23.31
N ALA A 290 10.03 -13.98 -23.14
CA ALA A 290 9.26 -12.74 -23.26
C ALA A 290 9.45 -11.85 -22.02
N ILE A 291 9.39 -12.44 -20.84
CA ILE A 291 9.76 -11.84 -19.55
C ILE A 291 11.19 -12.27 -19.25
N LYS A 292 12.12 -11.34 -19.31
CA LYS A 292 13.57 -11.59 -19.14
C LYS A 292 14.07 -11.24 -17.76
N GLU A 293 13.39 -10.34 -17.10
CA GLU A 293 13.78 -9.77 -15.82
C GLU A 293 12.57 -9.47 -14.96
N ILE A 294 12.71 -9.71 -13.66
CA ILE A 294 11.78 -9.35 -12.61
C ILE A 294 12.52 -8.45 -11.63
N GLU A 295 12.26 -7.14 -11.73
CA GLU A 295 12.82 -6.15 -10.80
C GLU A 295 12.18 -6.28 -9.41
N SER A 296 10.85 -6.46 -9.37
CA SER A 296 10.13 -6.61 -8.11
C SER A 296 8.83 -7.41 -8.23
N ILE A 297 8.58 -8.21 -7.19
CA ILE A 297 7.28 -8.76 -6.84
C ILE A 297 6.94 -8.25 -5.44
N GLN A 298 5.73 -7.74 -5.28
CA GLN A 298 5.21 -7.23 -4.01
C GLN A 298 3.87 -7.92 -3.72
N ILE A 299 3.67 -8.37 -2.48
CA ILE A 299 2.49 -9.11 -2.04
C ILE A 299 2.01 -8.51 -0.71
N GLY A 300 0.69 -8.43 -0.51
CA GLY A 300 0.08 -7.95 0.72
C GLY A 300 0.37 -6.46 0.98
N PRO A 301 0.66 -6.05 2.23
CA PRO A 301 0.89 -4.63 2.56
C PRO A 301 2.11 -4.00 1.88
N ASP A 302 3.00 -4.78 1.28
CA ASP A 302 4.18 -4.26 0.56
C ASP A 302 3.81 -3.82 -0.87
N ALA A 303 2.64 -4.23 -1.37
CA ALA A 303 2.19 -3.87 -2.71
C ALA A 303 1.71 -2.41 -2.75
N ALA A 304 2.20 -1.64 -3.72
CA ALA A 304 1.87 -0.22 -3.90
C ALA A 304 0.38 0.08 -4.24
N GLY A 305 -0.53 -0.89 -4.13
CA GLY A 305 -1.94 -0.79 -4.49
C GLY A 305 -2.18 -0.81 -6.01
N ILE A 306 -3.36 -1.28 -6.43
CA ILE A 306 -3.71 -1.41 -7.86
C ILE A 306 -3.71 -0.06 -8.60
N LYS A 307 -3.95 1.06 -7.91
CA LYS A 307 -3.87 2.41 -8.50
C LYS A 307 -2.46 2.76 -9.02
N SER A 308 -1.44 2.04 -8.55
CA SER A 308 -0.04 2.14 -8.99
C SER A 308 0.34 1.07 -10.02
N ALA A 309 -0.50 0.05 -10.21
CA ALA A 309 -0.25 -1.08 -11.11
C ALA A 309 -0.92 -0.83 -12.46
N GLY A 310 -0.13 -0.76 -13.54
CA GLY A 310 -0.67 -0.60 -14.89
C GLY A 310 0.26 -0.01 -15.95
N SER A 311 1.49 0.40 -15.61
CA SER A 311 2.44 0.85 -16.63
C SER A 311 3.18 -0.33 -17.25
N VAL A 312 2.81 -0.70 -18.48
CA VAL A 312 3.67 -1.51 -19.35
C VAL A 312 4.69 -0.56 -19.98
N SER A 313 5.89 -0.49 -19.40
CA SER A 313 7.01 0.18 -20.06
C SER A 313 7.57 -0.77 -21.12
N GLY A 314 7.24 -0.53 -22.38
CA GLY A 314 7.87 -1.23 -23.49
C GLY A 314 9.38 -0.94 -23.50
N ALA A 315 10.20 -1.98 -23.49
CA ALA A 315 11.63 -1.85 -23.70
C ALA A 315 11.91 -1.46 -25.16
N GLY A 316 12.32 -0.21 -25.40
CA GLY A 316 12.93 0.16 -26.68
C GLY A 316 12.65 1.58 -27.15
N GLY A 317 13.61 2.47 -26.87
CA GLY A 317 13.63 3.80 -27.46
C GLY A 317 14.72 4.69 -26.84
N SER A 318 15.97 4.23 -26.83
CA SER A 318 17.13 5.12 -26.67
C SER A 318 17.20 6.05 -27.89
N GLY A 319 16.34 7.08 -27.90
CA GLY A 319 16.39 8.18 -28.83
C GLY A 319 17.16 9.31 -28.18
N SER A 320 18.43 9.45 -28.54
CA SER A 320 19.21 10.67 -28.33
C SER A 320 18.36 11.89 -28.68
N MET A 321 18.11 12.77 -27.70
CA MET A 321 17.77 14.16 -27.97
C MET A 321 18.92 15.05 -27.47
N TYR A 322 20.01 15.01 -28.23
CA TYR A 322 20.79 16.23 -28.46
C TYR A 322 19.98 17.08 -29.45
N GLY A 323 19.35 18.13 -28.93
CA GLY A 323 18.61 19.12 -29.69
C GLY A 323 18.70 20.47 -28.98
N SER A 324 19.86 21.10 -29.15
CA SER A 324 20.11 22.50 -28.79
C SER A 324 19.16 23.45 -29.52
N SER A 325 18.97 24.63 -28.94
CA SER A 325 18.43 25.89 -29.47
C SER A 325 16.94 26.19 -29.28
N GLY A 326 16.69 27.19 -28.44
CA GLY A 326 15.38 27.80 -28.23
C GLY A 326 15.29 28.63 -26.94
N MET A 327 16.20 29.60 -26.75
CA MET A 327 15.98 30.67 -25.78
C MET A 327 14.75 31.48 -26.20
N GLU A 328 13.74 31.62 -25.34
CA GLU A 328 12.98 32.87 -25.30
C GLU A 328 12.53 33.20 -23.88
N SER A 329 13.03 34.35 -23.43
CA SER A 329 12.76 35.03 -22.20
C SER A 329 11.31 35.50 -22.13
N GLY A 330 10.69 35.35 -20.96
CA GLY A 330 9.36 35.91 -20.69
C GLY A 330 9.09 36.02 -19.19
N MET A 331 9.97 36.70 -18.45
CA MET A 331 9.81 36.93 -17.01
C MET A 331 9.73 38.42 -16.72
N SER A 332 8.52 38.95 -16.82
CA SER A 332 8.05 40.17 -16.14
C SER A 332 7.13 39.69 -14.99
N GLY A 333 7.19 40.14 -13.75
CA GLY A 333 7.72 41.37 -13.18
C GLY A 333 6.61 41.94 -12.29
N SER A 334 6.56 41.58 -11.00
CA SER A 334 6.03 42.46 -9.96
C SER A 334 6.34 42.02 -8.52
N PRO A 335 6.45 42.99 -7.59
CA PRO A 335 7.38 42.95 -6.46
C PRO A 335 6.71 43.14 -5.08
N TYR A 336 7.51 42.94 -4.02
CA TYR A 336 7.21 43.17 -2.58
C TYR A 336 6.20 42.19 -1.93
N GLY A 337 6.47 41.54 -0.80
CA GLY A 337 7.63 41.57 0.09
C GLY A 337 7.41 40.72 1.35
N SER A 338 8.53 40.31 1.95
CA SER A 338 8.78 40.08 3.38
C SER A 338 8.01 39.01 4.16
N GLY A 339 8.79 38.17 4.86
CA GLY A 339 8.43 37.67 6.18
C GLY A 339 8.24 36.15 6.27
N GLY A 340 9.28 35.45 6.73
CA GLY A 340 9.25 34.02 6.94
C GLY A 340 8.27 33.58 8.03
N ALA A 341 7.73 32.38 7.85
CA ALA A 341 7.40 31.47 8.94
C ALA A 341 7.23 30.06 8.34
N SER A 342 8.11 29.18 8.78
CA SER A 342 7.96 27.73 8.75
C SER A 342 6.56 27.29 9.17
N GLY A 343 5.94 26.38 8.40
CA GLY A 343 4.71 25.70 8.83
C GLY A 343 3.98 24.99 7.70
N SER A 344 4.48 23.83 7.25
CA SER A 344 3.64 22.85 6.55
C SER A 344 3.11 21.84 7.57
N PRO A 345 1.79 21.71 7.74
CA PRO A 345 1.17 20.75 8.63
C PRO A 345 0.96 19.43 7.87
N TYR A 346 2.03 18.65 7.72
CA TYR A 346 1.91 17.22 7.47
C TYR A 346 2.43 16.51 8.72
N GLY A 347 1.47 16.13 9.57
CA GLY A 347 1.71 15.24 10.69
C GLY A 347 2.19 13.90 10.16
N SER A 348 3.50 13.77 10.05
CA SER A 348 4.20 12.49 9.97
C SER A 348 3.77 11.67 11.19
N SER A 349 2.89 10.70 10.97
CA SER A 349 2.74 9.58 11.88
C SER A 349 4.07 8.84 11.88
N GLY A 350 4.87 9.11 12.91
CA GLY A 350 6.18 8.52 13.10
C GLY A 350 6.11 7.01 12.98
N ALA A 351 6.79 6.48 11.96
CA ALA A 351 7.25 5.10 11.96
C ALA A 351 8.31 5.01 13.07
N GLU A 352 7.91 4.51 14.24
CA GLU A 352 8.86 4.13 15.28
C GLU A 352 9.68 2.93 14.80
N SER A 353 10.99 3.13 14.66
CA SER A 353 11.98 2.07 14.49
C SER A 353 11.93 1.07 15.66
N PRO A 354 11.95 -0.25 15.44
CA PRO A 354 11.62 -1.25 16.46
C PRO A 354 12.83 -1.73 17.30
N TYR A 355 13.75 -0.83 17.68
CA TYR A 355 14.80 -1.16 18.66
C TYR A 355 14.96 -0.05 19.68
N GLY A 356 13.95 0.11 20.53
CA GLY A 356 13.97 0.96 21.71
C GLY A 356 13.73 0.10 22.95
N SER A 357 14.79 -0.16 23.71
CA SER A 357 14.72 -0.74 25.05
C SER A 357 13.89 0.18 25.96
N GLY A 358 12.66 -0.21 26.29
CA GLY A 358 11.79 0.52 27.21
C GLY A 358 10.79 -0.43 27.87
N SER A 359 10.92 -0.58 29.19
CA SER A 359 10.12 -1.48 30.01
C SER A 359 8.63 -1.10 30.07
N GLY A 360 7.74 -2.08 29.99
CA GLY A 360 6.43 -2.02 30.67
C GLY A 360 5.19 -1.71 29.83
N ALA A 361 5.27 -1.61 28.51
CA ALA A 361 4.08 -1.65 27.65
C ALA A 361 4.00 -3.03 26.99
N THR A 362 2.85 -3.72 27.12
CA THR A 362 2.58 -4.93 26.33
C THR A 362 2.73 -4.55 24.86
N ALA A 363 3.80 -5.02 24.21
CA ALA A 363 4.02 -4.81 22.79
C ALA A 363 2.76 -5.25 22.05
N ARG A 364 2.07 -4.32 21.37
CA ARG A 364 0.92 -4.69 20.53
C ARG A 364 1.43 -5.69 19.50
N GLN A 365 0.97 -6.93 19.60
CA GLN A 365 1.32 -7.98 18.65
C GLN A 365 0.82 -7.56 17.27
N TYR A 366 1.74 -7.37 16.33
CA TYR A 366 1.42 -7.01 14.95
C TYR A 366 0.46 -8.03 14.35
N ASP A 367 -0.63 -7.55 13.77
CA ASP A 367 -1.62 -8.38 13.12
C ASP A 367 -1.19 -8.70 11.69
N PRO A 368 -0.88 -9.96 11.35
CA PRO A 368 -0.43 -10.31 10.01
C PRO A 368 -1.47 -9.98 8.94
N ALA A 369 -2.76 -9.88 9.27
CA ALA A 369 -3.81 -9.53 8.31
C ALA A 369 -3.78 -8.07 7.85
N ASN A 370 -3.07 -7.19 8.57
CA ASN A 370 -3.15 -5.75 8.38
C ASN A 370 -2.57 -5.31 7.02
N GLY A 371 -3.36 -4.61 6.22
CA GLY A 371 -2.97 -4.10 4.90
C GLY A 371 -2.81 -5.18 3.82
N ARG A 372 -3.17 -6.44 4.10
CA ARG A 372 -3.09 -7.54 3.11
C ARG A 372 -4.16 -7.47 2.03
N TYR A 373 -5.35 -7.00 2.40
CA TYR A 373 -6.53 -6.94 1.54
C TYR A 373 -6.86 -5.49 1.22
N VAL A 374 -7.57 -5.30 0.12
CA VAL A 374 -8.01 -3.99 -0.34
C VAL A 374 -9.52 -3.88 -0.37
N ASP A 375 -10.02 -2.66 -0.23
CA ASP A 375 -11.44 -2.35 -0.37
C ASP A 375 -11.87 -2.26 -1.85
N ASN A 376 -13.13 -1.90 -2.11
CA ASN A 376 -13.62 -1.68 -3.49
C ASN A 376 -12.90 -0.54 -4.23
N ASN A 377 -12.19 0.33 -3.52
CA ASN A 377 -11.38 1.41 -4.07
C ASN A 377 -9.91 1.00 -4.26
N TYR A 378 -9.58 -0.27 -4.05
CA TYR A 378 -8.22 -0.81 -4.08
C TYR A 378 -7.29 -0.21 -3.02
N GLU A 379 -7.87 0.27 -1.90
CA GLU A 379 -7.11 0.84 -0.80
C GLU A 379 -6.85 -0.22 0.27
N PRO A 380 -5.63 -0.30 0.82
CA PRO A 380 -5.30 -1.27 1.87
C PRO A 380 -6.24 -1.15 3.08
N MET A 381 -6.73 -2.29 3.55
CA MET A 381 -7.65 -2.39 4.66
C MET A 381 -6.93 -2.79 5.95
N THR A 382 -7.39 -2.26 7.08
CA THR A 382 -6.93 -2.72 8.39
C THR A 382 -7.47 -4.12 8.68
N ALA A 383 -6.73 -4.87 9.52
CA ALA A 383 -7.14 -6.21 9.93
C ALA A 383 -8.52 -6.23 10.64
N GLU A 384 -8.81 -5.20 11.44
CA GLU A 384 -10.11 -5.03 12.11
C GLU A 384 -11.25 -4.83 11.10
N ARG A 385 -11.04 -3.96 10.11
CA ARG A 385 -12.03 -3.69 9.06
C ARG A 385 -12.29 -4.94 8.22
N LEU A 386 -11.25 -5.73 7.93
CA LEU A 386 -11.36 -7.01 7.24
C LEU A 386 -12.23 -8.00 8.03
N ARG A 387 -11.92 -8.26 9.30
CA ARG A 387 -12.71 -9.18 10.14
C ARG A 387 -14.15 -8.72 10.33
N THR A 388 -14.36 -7.40 10.40
CA THR A 388 -15.70 -6.80 10.44
C THR A 388 -16.45 -7.04 9.13
N ALA A 389 -15.78 -6.86 7.98
CA ALA A 389 -16.35 -7.11 6.66
C ALA A 389 -16.81 -8.56 6.50
N MET A 390 -16.00 -9.51 6.97
CA MET A 390 -16.29 -10.95 6.88
C MET A 390 -17.54 -11.37 7.66
N LYS A 391 -17.98 -10.56 8.64
CA LYS A 391 -19.20 -10.78 9.43
C LYS A 391 -20.36 -9.88 9.00
N SER A 392 -20.13 -8.99 8.04
CA SER A 392 -21.06 -7.97 7.59
C SER A 392 -22.04 -8.51 6.56
N ASN A 393 -23.30 -8.05 6.63
CA ASN A 393 -24.32 -8.30 5.61
C ASN A 393 -24.43 -7.14 4.60
N GLN A 394 -23.49 -6.18 4.63
CA GLN A 394 -23.51 -5.05 3.71
C GLN A 394 -23.10 -5.50 2.31
N PRO A 395 -23.83 -5.10 1.24
CA PRO A 395 -23.46 -5.43 -0.13
C PRO A 395 -22.05 -4.97 -0.51
N SER A 396 -21.58 -3.85 0.06
CA SER A 396 -20.23 -3.34 -0.16
C SER A 396 -19.13 -4.24 0.38
N ASP A 397 -19.44 -5.15 1.32
CA ASP A 397 -18.49 -6.12 1.90
C ASP A 397 -18.58 -7.51 1.26
N ALA A 398 -19.58 -7.73 0.41
CA ALA A 398 -19.89 -9.05 -0.15
C ALA A 398 -18.70 -9.64 -0.96
N PHE A 399 -17.92 -8.79 -1.63
CA PHE A 399 -16.76 -9.23 -2.40
C PHE A 399 -15.66 -9.87 -1.52
N LEU A 400 -15.47 -9.40 -0.28
CA LEU A 400 -14.50 -9.97 0.67
C LEU A 400 -14.98 -11.33 1.17
N ALA A 401 -16.27 -11.42 1.52
CA ALA A 401 -16.87 -12.68 1.92
C ALA A 401 -16.77 -13.74 0.80
N VAL A 402 -16.84 -13.34 -0.47
CA VAL A 402 -16.64 -14.24 -1.60
C VAL A 402 -15.17 -14.58 -1.81
N ALA A 403 -14.28 -13.60 -1.84
CA ALA A 403 -12.85 -13.80 -2.07
C ALA A 403 -12.20 -14.69 -1.00
N LYS A 404 -12.74 -14.69 0.22
CA LYS A 404 -12.22 -15.43 1.37
C LYS A 404 -13.11 -16.59 1.80
N ARG A 405 -14.14 -16.97 1.04
CA ARG A 405 -15.05 -18.12 1.32
C ARG A 405 -14.39 -19.50 1.15
N MET A 406 -13.06 -19.53 1.12
CA MET A 406 -12.20 -20.70 0.95
C MET A 406 -12.15 -21.56 2.20
#